data_AF-A0A4P5Y9L6-F1
#
_entry.id   AF-A0A4P5Y9L6-F1
#
_cell.length_a   1.000
_cell.length_b   1.000
_cell.length_c   1.000
_cell.angle_alpha   90.00
_cell.angle_beta   90.00
_cell.angle_gamma   90.00
#
_symmetry.space_group_name_H-M   'P 1'
#
loop_
_entity.id
_entity.type
_entity.pdbx_description
1 polymer ?
#
loop_
_entity_poly.entity_id
_entity_poly.type
_entity_poly.pdbx_seq_one_letter_code
_entity_poly.pdbx_strand_id
1 'polypeptide(L)'
;MLRPALLCCLAAALGAVDQPFDLGHFLMSARSALDREAAGTWRTIPWQRDAATALATATRTGKPILVFIYITVDAYLPGESGTQVCLGGRATRGAVLSDAAVIAALRDHFVCLHINCKTGGFPEVLPGLDLCREAYRRYADPEAGFSTSCVLTPDGGHLLGTSGIGSIPTYRNSACYDPVKYRKFLEESSERGQRWKRSDSAGRKSISSEVLLAAIAASSGQDGPR
;
A
#
# COMPACT_ATOMS: atom_id res chain seq x y z
N MET A 1 9.22 15.47 -9.31
CA MET A 1 10.32 14.51 -9.56
C MET A 1 10.24 13.38 -8.54
N LEU A 2 9.75 12.19 -8.93
CA LEU A 2 9.87 10.96 -8.14
C LEU A 2 11.26 10.37 -8.39
N ARG A 3 12.00 10.03 -7.33
CA ARG A 3 13.38 9.52 -7.42
C ARG A 3 13.42 8.10 -8.04
N PRO A 4 14.44 7.78 -8.87
CA PRO A 4 14.65 6.44 -9.46
C PRO A 4 14.70 5.29 -8.46
N ALA A 5 15.08 5.56 -7.20
CA ALA A 5 15.14 4.56 -6.14
C ALA A 5 13.76 3.96 -5.77
N LEU A 6 12.67 4.70 -5.95
CA LEU A 6 11.32 4.20 -5.65
C LEU A 6 10.81 3.22 -6.73
N LEU A 7 11.26 3.37 -7.98
CA LEU A 7 10.94 2.44 -9.07
C LEU A 7 11.67 1.09 -8.91
N CYS A 8 12.90 1.11 -8.42
CA CYS A 8 13.72 -0.09 -8.23
C CYS A 8 13.16 -1.04 -7.16
N CYS A 9 12.60 -0.52 -6.06
CA CYS A 9 11.97 -1.37 -5.03
C CYS A 9 10.69 -2.05 -5.53
N LEU A 10 9.96 -1.43 -6.47
CA LEU A 10 8.74 -1.99 -7.04
C LEU A 10 9.04 -3.11 -8.05
N ALA A 11 10.11 -2.95 -8.85
CA ALA A 11 10.54 -3.95 -9.82
C ALA A 11 11.16 -5.19 -9.16
N ALA A 12 11.90 -5.03 -8.06
CA ALA A 12 12.47 -6.16 -7.31
C ALA A 12 11.40 -7.04 -6.63
N ALA A 13 10.19 -6.51 -6.38
CA ALA A 13 9.07 -7.27 -5.84
C ALA A 13 8.33 -8.14 -6.88
N LEU A 14 8.63 -7.98 -8.17
CA LEU A 14 8.02 -8.72 -9.29
C LEU A 14 8.89 -9.90 -9.76
N GLY A 15 9.98 -10.21 -9.06
CA GLY A 15 10.85 -11.34 -9.36
C GLY A 15 10.11 -12.68 -9.22
N ALA A 16 9.99 -13.40 -10.34
CA ALA A 16 9.41 -14.74 -10.40
C ALA A 16 10.13 -15.68 -9.44
N VAL A 17 9.38 -16.28 -8.51
CA VAL A 17 9.86 -17.35 -7.65
C VAL A 17 9.50 -18.66 -8.35
N ASP A 18 10.48 -19.35 -8.92
CA ASP A 18 10.36 -20.64 -9.62
C ASP A 18 10.02 -21.83 -8.71
N GLN A 19 9.49 -21.60 -7.51
CA GLN A 19 9.07 -22.66 -6.60
C GLN A 19 7.58 -22.96 -6.81
N PRO A 20 7.19 -24.22 -7.04
CA PRO A 20 5.79 -24.58 -7.10
C PRO A 20 5.10 -24.16 -5.80
N PHE A 21 3.98 -23.46 -5.95
CA PHE A 21 3.19 -22.97 -4.86
C PHE A 21 2.67 -24.11 -3.98
N ASP A 22 3.12 -24.18 -2.73
CA ASP A 22 2.60 -25.12 -1.73
C ASP A 22 1.53 -24.43 -0.87
N LEU A 23 0.27 -24.60 -1.29
CA LEU A 23 -0.89 -24.10 -0.56
C LEU A 23 -0.97 -24.67 0.86
N GLY A 24 -0.62 -25.96 1.05
CA GLY A 24 -0.71 -26.63 2.34
C GLY A 24 0.25 -25.99 3.35
N HIS A 25 1.50 -25.79 2.94
CA HIS A 25 2.50 -25.13 3.77
C HIS A 25 2.16 -23.67 4.08
N PHE A 26 1.58 -22.93 3.12
CA PHE A 26 1.06 -21.59 3.39
C PHE A 26 -0.06 -21.63 4.44
N LEU A 27 -1.07 -22.47 4.26
CA LEU A 27 -2.21 -22.54 5.17
C LEU A 27 -1.79 -22.91 6.59
N MET A 28 -0.81 -23.81 6.74
CA MET A 28 -0.20 -24.09 8.04
C MET A 28 0.51 -22.86 8.63
N SER A 29 1.31 -22.16 7.83
CA SER A 29 2.05 -20.97 8.26
C SER A 29 1.15 -19.76 8.55
N ALA A 30 0.01 -19.66 7.86
CA ALA A 30 -0.95 -18.57 7.96
C ALA A 30 -2.10 -18.87 8.92
N ARG A 31 -2.19 -20.08 9.49
CA ARG A 31 -3.35 -20.50 10.29
C ARG A 31 -3.68 -19.54 11.42
N SER A 32 -2.67 -19.18 12.23
CA SER A 32 -2.84 -18.23 13.32
C SER A 32 -3.27 -16.83 12.84
N ALA A 33 -2.86 -16.40 11.64
CA ALA A 33 -3.35 -15.17 11.07
C ALA A 33 -4.83 -15.32 10.66
N LEU A 34 -5.20 -16.40 9.96
CA LEU A 34 -6.58 -16.62 9.53
C LEU A 34 -7.56 -16.75 10.71
N ASP A 35 -7.16 -17.42 11.79
CA ASP A 35 -7.98 -17.52 13.00
C ASP A 35 -8.18 -16.14 13.65
N ARG A 36 -7.15 -15.28 13.66
CA ARG A 36 -7.24 -13.88 14.15
C ARG A 36 -8.06 -12.98 13.21
N GLU A 37 -8.00 -13.22 11.91
CA GLU A 37 -8.84 -12.51 10.94
C GLU A 37 -10.32 -12.79 11.20
N ALA A 38 -10.66 -14.07 11.42
CA ALA A 38 -12.00 -14.51 11.77
C ALA A 38 -12.46 -13.95 13.12
N ALA A 39 -11.57 -13.84 14.11
CA ALA A 39 -11.86 -13.20 15.39
C ALA A 39 -12.16 -11.70 15.27
N GLY A 40 -11.77 -11.06 14.15
CA GLY A 40 -12.22 -9.71 13.80
C GLY A 40 -11.50 -8.57 14.52
N THR A 41 -10.35 -8.80 15.15
CA THR A 41 -9.59 -7.76 15.85
C THR A 41 -9.27 -6.56 14.94
N TRP A 42 -8.93 -6.81 13.67
CA TRP A 42 -8.69 -5.76 12.67
C TRP A 42 -9.86 -4.79 12.44
N ARG A 43 -11.08 -5.15 12.85
CA ARG A 43 -12.27 -4.30 12.73
C ARG A 43 -12.27 -3.14 13.74
N THR A 44 -11.40 -3.17 14.76
CA THR A 44 -11.27 -2.07 15.72
C THR A 44 -10.49 -0.88 15.19
N ILE A 45 -9.82 -1.02 14.03
CA ILE A 45 -9.20 0.10 13.33
C ILE A 45 -10.33 1.03 12.83
N PRO A 46 -10.21 2.37 12.99
CA PRO A 46 -11.25 3.32 12.59
C PRO A 46 -11.27 3.52 11.06
N TRP A 47 -11.70 2.48 10.34
CA TRP A 47 -11.82 2.47 8.89
C TRP A 47 -12.84 3.50 8.42
N GLN A 48 -12.42 4.33 7.47
CA GLN A 48 -13.30 5.26 6.78
C GLN A 48 -14.17 4.50 5.79
N ARG A 49 -15.41 4.99 5.61
CA ARG A 49 -16.41 4.37 4.73
C ARG A 49 -16.00 4.40 3.27
N ASP A 50 -15.39 5.49 2.83
CA ASP A 50 -15.02 5.73 1.44
C ASP A 50 -13.83 6.69 1.32
N ALA A 51 -13.28 6.78 0.10
CA ALA A 51 -12.10 7.58 -0.19
C ALA A 51 -12.33 9.09 -0.02
N ALA A 52 -13.52 9.59 -0.33
CA ALA A 52 -13.84 11.01 -0.18
C ALA A 52 -13.85 11.43 1.29
N THR A 53 -14.49 10.62 2.15
CA THR A 53 -14.53 10.81 3.61
C THR A 53 -13.13 10.70 4.22
N ALA A 54 -12.32 9.75 3.75
CA ALA A 54 -10.93 9.61 4.17
C ALA A 54 -10.10 10.84 3.81
N LEU A 55 -10.21 11.33 2.57
CA LEU A 55 -9.51 12.53 2.09
C LEU A 55 -9.91 13.77 2.89
N ALA A 56 -11.21 13.99 3.09
CA ALA A 56 -11.71 15.13 3.88
C ALA A 56 -11.20 15.09 5.33
N THR A 57 -11.23 13.91 5.96
CA THR A 57 -10.74 13.72 7.33
C THR A 57 -9.22 13.94 7.42
N ALA A 58 -8.47 13.40 6.46
CA ALA A 58 -7.02 13.53 6.41
C ALA A 58 -6.60 14.99 6.21
N THR A 59 -7.24 15.70 5.27
CA THR A 59 -7.03 17.13 5.04
C THR A 59 -7.33 17.95 6.31
N ARG A 60 -8.47 17.68 6.97
CA ARG A 60 -8.87 18.39 8.20
C ARG A 60 -7.91 18.15 9.38
N THR A 61 -7.43 16.92 9.55
CA THR A 61 -6.59 16.54 10.70
C THR A 61 -5.10 16.66 10.42
N GLY A 62 -4.71 16.83 9.15
CA GLY A 62 -3.35 16.74 8.67
C GLY A 62 -2.74 15.33 8.80
N LYS A 63 -3.50 14.28 9.14
CA LYS A 63 -2.97 12.92 9.25
C LYS A 63 -2.80 12.30 7.85
N PRO A 64 -1.71 11.54 7.59
CA PRO A 64 -1.58 10.75 6.36
C PRO A 64 -2.71 9.72 6.20
N ILE A 65 -2.99 9.33 4.96
CA ILE A 65 -4.00 8.30 4.65
C ILE A 65 -3.30 6.96 4.51
N LEU A 66 -3.61 5.98 5.36
CA LEU A 66 -3.25 4.59 5.12
C LEU A 66 -4.36 3.94 4.29
N VAL A 67 -4.01 3.38 3.14
CA VAL A 67 -4.92 2.63 2.27
C VAL A 67 -4.51 1.17 2.26
N PHE A 68 -5.34 0.30 2.84
CA PHE A 68 -5.22 -1.15 2.67
C PHE A 68 -5.97 -1.59 1.41
N ILE A 69 -5.23 -2.10 0.44
CA ILE A 69 -5.71 -2.49 -0.89
C ILE A 69 -5.74 -4.01 -0.95
N TYR A 70 -6.89 -4.55 -1.34
CA TYR A 70 -7.08 -5.98 -1.49
C TYR A 70 -8.02 -6.24 -2.68
N ILE A 71 -8.19 -7.51 -3.04
CA ILE A 71 -9.25 -7.94 -3.94
C ILE A 71 -10.19 -8.91 -3.24
N THR A 72 -11.37 -9.08 -3.81
CA THR A 72 -12.22 -10.23 -3.51
C THR A 72 -12.14 -11.28 -4.61
N VAL A 73 -12.29 -12.54 -4.20
CA VAL A 73 -12.33 -13.73 -5.05
C VAL A 73 -13.53 -14.57 -4.64
N ASP A 74 -13.97 -15.45 -5.51
CA ASP A 74 -14.89 -16.50 -5.08
C ASP A 74 -14.16 -17.46 -4.13
N ALA A 75 -14.93 -18.13 -3.27
CA ALA A 75 -14.40 -18.99 -2.21
C ALA A 75 -13.26 -19.89 -2.71
N TYR A 76 -12.10 -19.72 -2.07
CA TYR A 76 -10.85 -20.37 -2.48
C TYR A 76 -10.54 -21.62 -1.64
N LEU A 77 -11.02 -21.68 -0.39
CA LEU A 77 -10.76 -22.80 0.52
C LEU A 77 -11.96 -23.78 0.58
N PRO A 78 -11.70 -25.09 0.81
CA PRO A 78 -12.76 -26.07 1.03
C PRO A 78 -13.69 -25.66 2.18
N GLY A 79 -15.00 -25.68 1.93
CA GLY A 79 -16.02 -25.34 2.93
C GLY A 79 -16.36 -23.85 3.02
N GLU A 80 -15.67 -23.00 2.26
CA GLU A 80 -16.05 -21.60 2.10
C GLU A 80 -17.05 -21.43 0.95
N SER A 81 -17.93 -20.42 1.05
CA SER A 81 -18.89 -20.07 0.00
C SER A 81 -18.96 -18.57 -0.21
N GLY A 82 -19.32 -18.16 -1.43
CA GLY A 82 -19.53 -16.76 -1.81
C GLY A 82 -18.25 -15.97 -2.07
N THR A 83 -18.42 -14.67 -2.29
CA THR A 83 -17.32 -13.73 -2.54
C THR A 83 -16.63 -13.36 -1.23
N GLN A 84 -15.31 -13.58 -1.16
CA GLN A 84 -14.48 -13.34 0.02
C GLN A 84 -13.26 -12.50 -0.31
N VAL A 85 -12.63 -11.92 0.71
CA VAL A 85 -11.31 -11.30 0.54
C VAL A 85 -10.30 -12.39 0.18
N CYS A 86 -9.41 -12.11 -0.78
CA CYS A 86 -8.37 -13.06 -1.17
C CYS A 86 -7.50 -13.46 0.03
N LEU A 87 -6.83 -14.61 -0.11
CA LEU A 87 -6.13 -15.24 0.99
C LEU A 87 -5.00 -14.36 1.57
N GLY A 88 -4.25 -13.65 0.72
CA GLY A 88 -3.25 -12.67 1.18
C GLY A 88 -3.89 -11.51 1.94
N GLY A 89 -5.02 -10.98 1.46
CA GLY A 89 -5.73 -9.92 2.18
C GLY A 89 -6.26 -10.35 3.55
N ARG A 90 -6.76 -11.59 3.67
CA ARG A 90 -7.17 -12.18 4.95
C ARG A 90 -5.97 -12.39 5.87
N ALA A 91 -4.88 -12.92 5.33
CA ALA A 91 -3.65 -13.11 6.09
C ALA A 91 -3.07 -11.77 6.60
N THR A 92 -3.07 -10.71 5.80
CA THR A 92 -2.68 -9.35 6.24
C THR A 92 -3.60 -8.82 7.34
N ARG A 93 -4.92 -9.00 7.20
CA ARG A 93 -5.88 -8.60 8.25
C ARG A 93 -5.59 -9.31 9.57
N GLY A 94 -5.37 -10.62 9.52
CA GLY A 94 -5.15 -11.46 10.68
C GLY A 94 -3.75 -11.35 11.31
N ALA A 95 -2.74 -11.01 10.51
CA ALA A 95 -1.37 -10.86 10.98
C ALA A 95 -1.10 -9.44 11.48
N VAL A 96 -0.90 -8.50 10.56
CA VAL A 96 -0.41 -7.16 10.89
C VAL A 96 -1.52 -6.22 11.31
N LEU A 97 -2.71 -6.31 10.71
CA LEU A 97 -3.84 -5.43 11.08
C LEU A 97 -4.59 -5.91 12.32
N SER A 98 -4.21 -7.07 12.88
CA SER A 98 -4.70 -7.56 14.18
C SER A 98 -3.63 -7.47 15.28
N ASP A 99 -2.46 -6.91 14.99
CA ASP A 99 -1.42 -6.65 15.99
C ASP A 99 -1.76 -5.38 16.79
N ALA A 100 -1.74 -5.48 18.11
CA ALA A 100 -2.18 -4.39 18.99
C ALA A 100 -1.35 -3.10 18.82
N ALA A 101 -0.03 -3.22 18.61
CA ALA A 101 0.84 -2.08 18.42
C ALA A 101 0.62 -1.43 17.04
N VAL A 102 0.38 -2.22 16.00
CA VAL A 102 -0.02 -1.70 14.68
C VAL A 102 -1.36 -0.98 14.78
N ILE A 103 -2.38 -1.56 15.42
CA ILE A 103 -3.70 -0.93 15.58
C ILE A 103 -3.58 0.42 16.31
N ALA A 104 -2.79 0.48 17.39
CA ALA A 104 -2.55 1.71 18.13
C ALA A 104 -1.91 2.78 17.21
N ALA A 105 -0.85 2.42 16.49
CA ALA A 105 -0.19 3.33 15.56
C ALA A 105 -1.14 3.85 14.47
N LEU A 106 -1.96 2.96 13.89
CA LEU A 106 -2.96 3.30 12.87
C LEU A 106 -4.00 4.29 13.39
N ARG A 107 -4.58 4.03 14.56
CA ARG A 107 -5.57 4.92 15.21
C ARG A 107 -4.99 6.29 15.52
N ASP A 108 -3.76 6.32 16.04
CA ASP A 108 -3.20 7.53 16.62
C ASP A 108 -2.61 8.43 15.51
N HIS A 109 -2.07 7.85 14.43
CA HIS A 109 -1.30 8.62 13.44
C HIS A 109 -1.89 8.67 12.03
N PHE A 110 -2.87 7.82 11.68
CA PHE A 110 -3.34 7.69 10.29
C PHE A 110 -4.86 7.85 10.17
N VAL A 111 -5.31 8.26 8.98
CA VAL A 111 -6.68 8.05 8.53
C VAL A 111 -6.71 6.75 7.73
N CYS A 112 -7.44 5.75 8.22
CA CYS A 112 -7.39 4.41 7.66
C CYS A 112 -8.52 4.18 6.66
N LEU A 113 -8.19 3.74 5.46
CA LEU A 113 -9.12 3.36 4.40
C LEU A 113 -8.80 1.94 3.96
N HIS A 114 -9.82 1.18 3.60
CA HIS A 114 -9.63 -0.09 2.90
C HIS A 114 -10.40 -0.09 1.58
N ILE A 115 -9.83 -0.65 0.52
CA ILE A 115 -10.47 -0.67 -0.80
C ILE A 115 -10.34 -2.05 -1.45
N ASN A 116 -11.41 -2.45 -2.13
CA ASN A 116 -11.39 -3.60 -3.03
C ASN A 116 -11.11 -3.10 -4.45
N CYS A 117 -9.90 -3.30 -4.95
CA CYS A 117 -9.50 -2.78 -6.26
C CYS A 117 -10.04 -3.60 -7.44
N LYS A 118 -10.62 -4.79 -7.21
CA LYS A 118 -11.26 -5.60 -8.27
C LYS A 118 -12.66 -5.09 -8.60
N THR A 119 -13.49 -4.82 -7.59
CA THR A 119 -14.90 -4.41 -7.80
C THR A 119 -15.08 -2.89 -7.79
N GLY A 120 -14.34 -2.17 -6.95
CA GLY A 120 -14.46 -0.71 -6.80
C GLY A 120 -13.37 0.09 -7.52
N GLY A 121 -12.36 -0.58 -8.08
CA GLY A 121 -11.22 0.08 -8.71
C GLY A 121 -10.37 0.89 -7.72
N PHE A 122 -9.56 1.78 -8.27
CA PHE A 122 -8.74 2.73 -7.50
C PHE A 122 -9.41 4.11 -7.52
N PRO A 123 -9.70 4.72 -6.37
CA PRO A 123 -10.44 5.97 -6.31
C PRO A 123 -9.67 7.13 -6.94
N GLU A 124 -10.31 7.85 -7.86
CA GLU A 124 -9.70 8.98 -8.60
C GLU A 124 -9.33 10.16 -7.68
N VAL A 125 -10.04 10.32 -6.57
CA VAL A 125 -9.75 11.35 -5.56
C VAL A 125 -8.42 11.12 -4.81
N LEU A 126 -7.80 9.95 -4.97
CA LEU A 126 -6.50 9.61 -4.38
C LEU A 126 -5.47 9.31 -5.49
N PRO A 127 -5.03 10.32 -6.27
CA PRO A 127 -4.11 10.12 -7.39
C PRO A 127 -2.74 9.57 -6.96
N GLY A 128 -2.36 9.70 -5.67
CA GLY A 128 -1.17 9.05 -5.12
C GLY A 128 -1.17 7.51 -5.20
N LEU A 129 -2.30 6.88 -5.55
CA LEU A 129 -2.41 5.43 -5.75
C LEU A 129 -2.03 4.95 -7.16
N ASP A 130 -1.68 5.83 -8.10
CA ASP A 130 -1.39 5.44 -9.48
C ASP A 130 -0.29 4.36 -9.59
N LEU A 131 0.73 4.42 -8.74
CA LEU A 131 1.76 3.38 -8.68
C LEU A 131 1.22 2.04 -8.16
N CYS A 132 0.32 2.07 -7.16
CA CYS A 132 -0.32 0.86 -6.64
C CYS A 132 -1.28 0.26 -7.70
N ARG A 133 -1.93 1.12 -8.52
CA ARG A 133 -2.75 0.71 -9.68
C ARG A 133 -1.92 0.00 -10.75
N GLU A 134 -0.77 0.57 -11.12
CA GLU A 134 0.11 -0.02 -12.12
C GLU A 134 0.71 -1.35 -11.62
N ALA A 135 1.10 -1.42 -10.35
CA ALA A 135 1.58 -2.65 -9.74
C ALA A 135 0.54 -3.77 -9.80
N TYR A 136 -0.72 -3.46 -9.49
CA TYR A 136 -1.83 -4.41 -9.60
C TYR A 136 -2.02 -4.91 -11.05
N ARG A 137 -1.99 -4.02 -12.04
CA ARG A 137 -2.15 -4.40 -13.47
C ARG A 137 -1.07 -5.35 -13.97
N ARG A 138 0.14 -5.26 -13.42
CA ARG A 138 1.29 -6.10 -13.81
C ARG A 138 1.38 -7.41 -13.02
N TYR A 139 0.55 -7.57 -12.00
CA TYR A 139 0.62 -8.73 -11.14
C TYR A 139 -0.05 -9.92 -11.84
N ALA A 140 0.72 -10.96 -12.14
CA ALA A 140 0.32 -12.03 -13.06
C ALA A 140 -0.89 -12.85 -12.58
N ASP A 141 -1.00 -13.07 -11.27
CA ASP A 141 -2.10 -13.82 -10.66
C ASP A 141 -2.58 -13.14 -9.37
N PRO A 142 -3.41 -12.09 -9.48
CA PRO A 142 -3.89 -11.36 -8.31
C PRO A 142 -4.83 -12.20 -7.44
N GLU A 143 -5.50 -13.19 -8.02
CA GLU A 143 -6.42 -14.08 -7.32
C GLU A 143 -5.70 -14.99 -6.32
N ALA A 144 -4.43 -15.33 -6.60
CA ALA A 144 -3.54 -16.01 -5.67
C ALA A 144 -3.10 -15.16 -4.44
N GLY A 145 -3.74 -14.03 -4.16
CA GLY A 145 -3.62 -13.36 -2.85
C GLY A 145 -3.06 -11.94 -2.87
N PHE A 146 -3.34 -11.16 -3.91
CA PHE A 146 -2.91 -9.76 -3.97
C PHE A 146 -3.43 -8.95 -2.77
N SER A 147 -2.52 -8.35 -2.02
CA SER A 147 -2.82 -7.34 -1.02
C SER A 147 -1.64 -6.39 -0.86
N THR A 148 -1.89 -5.14 -0.48
CA THR A 148 -0.83 -4.18 -0.16
C THR A 148 -1.36 -3.06 0.73
N SER A 149 -0.47 -2.38 1.44
CA SER A 149 -0.78 -1.12 2.12
C SER A 149 0.05 0.00 1.53
N CYS A 150 -0.60 1.11 1.18
CA CYS A 150 0.04 2.33 0.68
C CYS A 150 -0.26 3.47 1.68
N VAL A 151 0.72 4.32 2.01
CA VAL A 151 0.48 5.55 2.80
C VAL A 151 0.58 6.75 1.88
N LEU A 152 -0.43 7.60 1.89
CA LEU A 152 -0.50 8.83 1.12
C LEU A 152 -0.37 10.07 2.00
N THR A 153 0.02 11.18 1.39
CA THR A 153 -0.10 12.52 1.98
C THR A 153 -1.56 12.84 2.35
N PRO A 154 -1.79 13.79 3.28
CA PRO A 154 -3.15 14.13 3.73
C PRO A 154 -4.08 14.64 2.62
N ASP A 155 -3.52 15.20 1.54
CA ASP A 155 -4.22 15.63 0.32
C ASP A 155 -4.45 14.49 -0.69
N GLY A 156 -4.01 13.26 -0.38
CA GLY A 156 -4.11 12.09 -1.26
C GLY A 156 -3.21 12.13 -2.50
N GLY A 157 -2.39 13.17 -2.67
CA GLY A 157 -1.66 13.46 -3.90
C GLY A 157 -0.36 12.68 -4.08
N HIS A 158 0.26 12.22 -2.99
CA HIS A 158 1.60 11.63 -3.05
C HIS A 158 1.74 10.38 -2.19
N LEU A 159 2.40 9.35 -2.75
CA LEU A 159 2.78 8.14 -2.04
C LEU A 159 3.98 8.42 -1.12
N LEU A 160 3.79 8.19 0.18
CA LEU A 160 4.83 8.28 1.21
C LEU A 160 5.55 6.94 1.41
N GLY A 161 4.82 5.84 1.34
CA GLY A 161 5.39 4.50 1.53
C GLY A 161 4.46 3.38 1.09
N THR A 162 5.01 2.18 0.94
CA THR A 162 4.27 0.94 0.65
C THR A 162 4.82 -0.20 1.50
N SER A 163 3.94 -1.11 1.92
CA SER A 163 4.33 -2.38 2.55
C SER A 163 4.89 -3.41 1.56
N GLY A 164 5.00 -3.04 0.28
CA GLY A 164 5.22 -4.00 -0.81
C GLY A 164 3.94 -4.77 -1.13
N ILE A 165 4.05 -5.71 -2.07
CA ILE A 165 2.95 -6.61 -2.42
C ILE A 165 3.00 -7.80 -1.48
N GLY A 166 1.90 -8.06 -0.80
CA GLY A 166 1.62 -9.32 -0.16
C GLY A 166 1.32 -10.34 -1.24
N SER A 167 2.22 -11.30 -1.41
CA SER A 167 1.99 -12.50 -2.19
C SER A 167 2.20 -13.72 -1.31
N ILE A 168 1.49 -14.82 -1.59
CA ILE A 168 1.67 -16.04 -0.82
C ILE A 168 3.12 -16.57 -0.89
N PRO A 169 3.80 -16.58 -2.05
CA PRO A 169 5.20 -17.01 -2.12
C PRO A 169 6.14 -16.19 -1.22
N THR A 170 5.81 -14.93 -0.95
CA THR A 170 6.61 -14.03 -0.12
C THR A 170 6.10 -13.92 1.32
N TYR A 171 5.16 -14.77 1.75
CA TYR A 171 4.44 -14.65 3.02
C TYR A 171 5.36 -14.42 4.24
N ARG A 172 6.46 -15.18 4.34
CA ARG A 172 7.38 -15.08 5.49
C ARG A 172 8.25 -13.82 5.48
N ASN A 173 8.46 -13.23 4.31
CA ASN A 173 9.44 -12.16 4.13
C ASN A 173 8.80 -10.79 3.91
N SER A 174 7.54 -10.75 3.47
CA SER A 174 6.81 -9.51 3.18
C SER A 174 6.38 -8.78 4.45
N ALA A 175 6.49 -7.45 4.43
CA ALA A 175 6.00 -6.61 5.51
C ALA A 175 4.47 -6.73 5.69
N CYS A 176 3.75 -7.21 4.68
CA CYS A 176 2.29 -7.41 4.74
C CYS A 176 1.85 -8.45 5.79
N TYR A 177 2.77 -9.25 6.31
CA TYR A 177 2.47 -10.37 7.22
C TYR A 177 3.33 -10.40 8.48
N ASP A 178 4.31 -9.50 8.59
CA ASP A 178 5.21 -9.38 9.73
C ASP A 178 4.94 -8.06 10.46
N PRO A 179 4.38 -8.10 11.69
CA PRO A 179 4.04 -6.87 12.42
C PRO A 179 5.23 -5.96 12.71
N VAL A 180 6.44 -6.52 12.91
CA VAL A 180 7.64 -5.72 13.17
C VAL A 180 8.02 -4.93 11.92
N LYS A 181 8.05 -5.59 10.76
CA LYS A 181 8.34 -4.92 9.48
C LYS A 181 7.23 -3.94 9.10
N TYR A 182 5.97 -4.27 9.38
CA TYR A 182 4.85 -3.38 9.12
C TYR A 182 4.92 -2.11 9.96
N ARG A 183 5.25 -2.20 11.26
CA ARG A 183 5.46 -1.02 12.10
C ARG A 183 6.59 -0.12 11.58
N LYS A 184 7.73 -0.71 11.18
CA LYS A 184 8.82 0.05 10.56
C LYS A 184 8.34 0.80 9.30
N PHE A 185 7.52 0.15 8.47
CA PHE A 185 6.89 0.79 7.32
C PHE A 185 6.01 2.00 7.73
N LEU A 186 5.20 1.88 8.78
CA LEU A 186 4.37 2.98 9.29
C LEU A 186 5.22 4.14 9.83
N GLU A 187 6.25 3.84 10.60
CA GLU A 187 7.19 4.82 11.16
C GLU A 187 7.87 5.61 10.04
N GLU A 188 8.50 4.91 9.08
CA GLU A 188 9.17 5.54 7.95
C GLU A 188 8.21 6.40 7.10
N SER A 189 6.97 5.93 6.92
CA SER A 189 5.94 6.67 6.18
C SER A 189 5.51 7.93 6.91
N SER A 190 5.34 7.86 8.24
CA SER A 190 5.07 9.03 9.07
C SER A 190 6.19 10.05 9.01
N GLU A 191 7.45 9.62 9.13
CA GLU A 191 8.60 10.53 9.02
C GLU A 191 8.67 11.23 7.66
N ARG A 192 8.41 10.49 6.57
CA ARG A 192 8.33 11.06 5.20
C ARG A 192 7.20 12.08 5.12
N GLY A 193 6.05 11.79 5.73
CA GLY A 193 4.92 12.73 5.83
C GLY A 193 5.29 14.01 6.56
N GLN A 194 6.01 13.92 7.69
CA GLN A 194 6.47 15.11 8.42
C GLN A 194 7.49 15.93 7.61
N ARG A 195 8.40 15.27 6.89
CA ARG A 195 9.32 15.96 5.97
C ARG A 195 8.55 16.68 4.86
N TRP A 196 7.56 16.01 4.25
CA TRP A 196 6.72 16.60 3.21
C TRP A 196 6.00 17.86 3.70
N LYS A 197 5.39 17.82 4.90
CA LYS A 197 4.72 18.97 5.51
C LYS A 197 5.67 20.16 5.68
N ARG A 198 6.87 19.93 6.21
CA ARG A 198 7.87 21.00 6.39
C ARG A 198 8.28 21.63 5.06
N SER A 199 8.44 20.83 4.01
CA SER A 199 8.79 21.33 2.68
C SER A 199 7.63 22.09 2.00
N ASP A 200 6.39 21.75 2.32
CA ASP A 200 5.21 22.44 1.80
C ASP A 200 4.97 23.78 2.52
N SER A 201 5.08 23.79 3.85
CA SER A 201 4.99 24.99 4.68
C SER A 201 6.13 25.99 4.45
N ALA A 202 7.29 25.52 3.95
CA ALA A 202 8.39 26.38 3.54
C ALA A 202 8.11 27.13 2.23
N GLY A 203 6.91 26.98 1.66
CA GLY A 203 6.53 27.58 0.39
C GLY A 203 7.31 26.93 -0.74
N ARG A 204 6.78 25.84 -1.31
CA ARG A 204 7.15 25.52 -2.69
C ARG A 204 6.77 26.74 -3.53
N LYS A 205 7.75 27.57 -3.89
CA LYS A 205 7.65 28.34 -5.13
C LYS A 205 7.39 27.28 -6.19
N SER A 206 6.15 27.19 -6.66
CA SER A 206 5.81 26.31 -7.77
C SER A 206 6.78 26.65 -8.88
N ILE A 207 7.67 25.71 -9.20
CA ILE A 207 8.49 25.84 -10.39
C ILE A 207 7.47 25.83 -11.53
N SER A 208 7.30 26.97 -12.21
CA SER A 208 6.34 27.07 -13.31
C SER A 208 6.71 26.01 -14.35
N SER A 209 5.72 25.50 -15.08
CA SER A 209 5.94 24.54 -16.17
C SER A 209 6.99 25.05 -17.17
N GLU A 210 7.10 26.35 -17.35
CA GLU A 210 8.13 27.01 -18.15
C GLU A 210 9.55 26.80 -17.61
N VAL A 211 9.77 26.92 -16.29
CA VAL A 211 11.08 26.67 -15.68
C VAL A 211 11.44 25.18 -15.75
N LEU A 212 10.46 24.28 -15.65
CA LEU A 212 10.66 22.85 -15.81
C LEU A 212 11.01 22.48 -17.27
N LEU A 213 10.35 23.09 -18.25
CA LEU A 213 10.64 22.89 -19.68
C LEU A 213 12.00 23.49 -20.08
N ALA A 214 12.38 24.65 -19.52
CA ALA A 214 13.69 25.26 -19.74
C ALA A 214 14.84 24.40 -19.18
N ALA A 215 14.64 23.78 -18.01
CA ALA A 215 15.63 22.87 -17.42
C ALA A 215 15.81 21.57 -18.22
N ILE A 216 14.74 21.04 -18.82
CA ILE A 216 14.78 19.87 -19.71
C ILE A 216 15.52 20.22 -21.00
N ALA A 217 15.21 21.36 -21.63
CA ALA A 217 15.85 21.81 -22.87
C ALA A 217 17.37 22.05 -22.69
N ALA A 218 17.79 22.56 -21.54
CA ALA A 218 19.21 22.78 -21.22
C ALA A 218 20.00 21.46 -21.01
N SER A 219 19.32 20.38 -20.60
CA SER A 219 19.94 19.07 -20.35
C SER A 219 20.11 18.20 -21.60
N SER A 220 19.39 18.50 -22.68
CA SER A 220 19.45 17.80 -23.96
C SER A 220 20.47 18.36 -24.96
N GLY A 221 21.24 19.38 -24.56
CA GLY A 221 22.14 20.13 -25.45
C GLY A 221 23.63 19.78 -25.40
N GLN A 222 24.05 18.72 -24.70
CA GLN A 222 25.46 18.30 -24.69
C GLN A 222 25.61 16.84 -25.15
N ASP A 223 25.65 16.67 -26.46
CA ASP A 223 26.46 15.63 -27.12
C ASP A 223 26.85 16.14 -28.51
N GLY A 224 28.04 16.75 -28.57
CA GLY A 224 28.76 16.99 -29.81
C GLY A 224 29.99 16.08 -29.82
N PRO A 225 30.26 15.33 -30.91
CA PRO A 225 31.29 14.30 -30.93
C PRO A 225 32.69 14.93 -30.97
N ARG A 226 33.65 14.32 -30.27
CA ARG A 226 35.08 14.40 -30.58
C ARG A 226 35.57 13.02 -30.98
#